data_AF-K0KJM3-F1
#
_entry.id   AF-K0KJM3-F1
#
_cell.length_a   1.000
_cell.length_b   1.000
_cell.length_c   1.000
_cell.angle_alpha   90.00
_cell.angle_beta   90.00
_cell.angle_gamma   90.00
#
_symmetry.space_group_name_H-M   'P 1'
#
loop_
_entity.id
_entity.type
_entity.pdbx_description
1 polymer ?
#
loop_
_entity_poly.entity_id
_entity_poly.type
_entity_poly.pdbx_seq_one_letter_code
_entity_poly.pdbx_strand_id
1 'polypeptide(L)'
;MISTLKSWFTANKPEMANDHSNRLGYFKILSLTDEELIETLCLEPIYKEFDPNCSNTFLDCQSDRFLAALFDPGTSFDFKSNEIFHIVEPQYVEYKQFAVKLKLRDHPTNTLNENDIKDIREYLDAYGSKHGFIVLMRPDLNILQVLNYLNETNTLKSDREIDDYTSRINSERLPKFLIAIQATQYLRIFCKLMNFYSNSLETRTNYTSPQELVAKVIQRQKSNIEGTIPHRNCVYFFTSNIEYKSFFSSTKIRHVINDDFLKSYSDIKIDFDNPHFYDDTYFTIYDMECGNEEINVRNNQRLESAPPEYSEY
;
A
#
# COMPACT_ATOMS: atom_id res chain seq x y z
N MET A 1 -18.63 23.95 -3.53
CA MET A 1 -18.18 22.55 -3.68
C MET A 1 -16.85 22.40 -4.44
N ILE A 2 -16.28 23.47 -5.02
CA ILE A 2 -14.96 23.47 -5.72
C ILE A 2 -13.78 23.77 -4.76
N SER A 3 -14.06 24.20 -3.52
CA SER A 3 -13.05 24.71 -2.58
C SER A 3 -12.18 23.64 -1.91
N THR A 4 -12.67 22.40 -1.78
CA THR A 4 -12.00 21.34 -1.01
C THR A 4 -10.92 20.61 -1.82
N LEU A 5 -11.06 20.53 -3.15
CA LEU A 5 -10.03 19.97 -4.03
C LEU A 5 -8.78 20.86 -4.08
N LYS A 6 -8.95 22.19 -4.00
CA LYS A 6 -7.83 23.15 -4.05
C LYS A 6 -6.89 23.05 -2.85
N SER A 7 -7.37 22.68 -1.65
CA SER A 7 -6.51 22.61 -0.46
C SER A 7 -5.56 21.43 -0.47
N TRP A 8 -5.91 20.32 -1.14
CA TRP A 8 -5.04 19.15 -1.31
C TRP A 8 -3.88 19.39 -2.27
N PHE A 9 -4.07 20.20 -3.32
CA PHE A 9 -3.02 20.52 -4.29
C PHE A 9 -1.86 21.37 -3.71
N THR A 10 -2.07 22.02 -2.56
CA THR A 10 -1.08 22.92 -1.94
C THR A 10 -0.19 22.27 -0.87
N ALA A 11 -0.51 21.06 -0.39
CA ALA A 11 0.17 20.48 0.78
C ALA A 11 1.42 19.64 0.44
N ASN A 12 1.50 19.03 -0.75
CA ASN A 12 2.54 18.05 -1.06
C ASN A 12 3.30 18.44 -2.34
N LYS A 13 4.45 19.11 -2.17
CA LYS A 13 5.46 19.24 -3.23
C LYS A 13 6.38 18.03 -3.17
N PRO A 14 6.33 17.08 -4.11
CA PRO A 14 7.40 16.11 -4.25
C PRO A 14 8.66 16.83 -4.77
N GLU A 15 9.77 16.73 -4.04
CA GLU A 15 11.09 17.04 -4.59
C GLU A 15 11.47 15.96 -5.61
N MET A 16 10.97 16.11 -6.83
CA MET A 16 11.48 15.35 -7.97
C MET A 16 12.75 16.01 -8.52
N ALA A 17 13.76 15.17 -8.76
CA ALA A 17 15.06 15.51 -9.31
C ALA A 17 14.97 16.31 -10.61
N ASN A 18 15.67 17.45 -10.59
CA ASN A 18 16.25 18.33 -11.60
C ASN A 18 16.08 18.16 -13.13
N ASP A 19 15.00 17.57 -13.66
CA ASP A 19 14.72 17.63 -15.11
C ASP A 19 13.44 18.44 -15.39
N HIS A 20 13.60 19.53 -16.14
CA HIS A 20 12.53 20.49 -16.40
C HIS A 20 11.39 19.85 -17.21
N SER A 21 11.71 18.94 -18.15
CA SER A 21 10.70 18.24 -18.95
C SER A 21 9.82 17.32 -18.10
N ASN A 22 10.42 16.59 -17.15
CA ASN A 22 9.69 15.67 -16.26
C ASN A 22 8.64 16.39 -15.40
N ARG A 23 8.93 17.62 -14.96
CA ARG A 23 7.94 18.42 -14.21
C ARG A 23 6.79 18.89 -15.10
N LEU A 24 7.06 19.24 -16.35
CA LEU A 24 6.03 19.72 -17.29
C LEU A 24 5.02 18.62 -17.62
N GLY A 25 5.49 17.41 -17.96
CA GLY A 25 4.62 16.28 -18.25
C GLY A 25 3.70 15.91 -17.07
N TYR A 26 4.25 15.85 -15.85
CA TYR A 26 3.47 15.64 -14.61
C TYR A 26 2.36 16.68 -14.45
N PHE A 27 2.69 17.97 -14.49
CA PHE A 27 1.70 19.03 -14.33
C PHE A 27 0.67 19.02 -15.46
N LYS A 28 1.08 18.68 -16.68
CA LYS A 28 0.18 18.59 -17.81
C LYS A 28 -0.88 17.52 -17.60
N ILE A 29 -0.47 16.30 -17.20
CA ILE A 29 -1.39 15.20 -16.88
C ILE A 29 -2.41 15.63 -15.82
N LEU A 30 -1.96 16.28 -14.74
CA LEU A 30 -2.84 16.72 -13.66
C LEU A 30 -3.82 17.84 -14.08
N SER A 31 -3.48 18.60 -15.12
CA SER A 31 -4.28 19.72 -15.61
C SER A 31 -5.32 19.35 -16.67
N LEU A 32 -5.28 18.12 -17.19
CA LEU A 32 -6.23 17.65 -18.21
C LEU A 32 -7.66 17.71 -17.67
N THR A 33 -8.58 18.17 -18.51
CA THR A 33 -10.02 17.99 -18.30
C THR A 33 -10.39 16.51 -18.40
N ASP A 34 -11.57 16.13 -17.90
CA ASP A 34 -12.02 14.73 -17.97
C ASP A 34 -12.11 14.23 -19.44
N GLU A 35 -12.51 15.09 -20.38
CA GLU A 35 -12.59 14.79 -21.82
C GLU A 35 -11.18 14.59 -22.41
N GLU A 36 -10.28 15.56 -22.23
CA GLU A 36 -8.89 15.48 -22.70
C GLU A 36 -8.17 14.26 -22.10
N LEU A 37 -8.45 13.93 -20.84
CA LEU A 37 -7.86 12.78 -20.16
C LEU A 37 -8.23 11.47 -20.86
N ILE A 38 -9.51 11.24 -21.10
CA ILE A 38 -10.02 10.02 -21.76
C ILE A 38 -9.50 9.92 -23.19
N GLU A 39 -9.38 11.05 -23.86
CA GLU A 39 -8.88 11.17 -25.22
C GLU A 39 -7.37 10.96 -25.36
N THR A 40 -6.59 11.33 -24.33
CA THR A 40 -5.12 11.33 -24.37
C THR A 40 -4.51 10.07 -23.75
N LEU A 41 -5.09 9.59 -22.64
CA LEU A 41 -4.50 8.51 -21.83
C LEU A 41 -5.38 7.26 -21.82
N CYS A 42 -4.73 6.11 -21.64
CA CYS A 42 -5.38 4.84 -21.38
C CYS A 42 -4.67 4.08 -20.25
N LEU A 43 -5.30 2.97 -19.84
CA LEU A 43 -4.74 2.05 -18.85
C LEU A 43 -4.00 0.91 -19.57
N GLU A 44 -2.73 0.75 -19.25
CA GLU A 44 -1.94 -0.41 -19.67
C GLU A 44 -1.71 -1.32 -18.46
N PRO A 45 -1.96 -2.64 -18.57
CA PRO A 45 -1.67 -3.54 -17.47
C PRO A 45 -0.18 -3.59 -17.16
N ILE A 46 0.15 -3.62 -15.88
CA ILE A 46 1.52 -3.83 -15.42
C ILE A 46 1.75 -5.34 -15.38
N TYR A 47 2.23 -5.88 -16.49
CA TYR A 47 2.73 -7.26 -16.56
C TYR A 47 4.14 -7.31 -15.98
N LYS A 48 4.26 -7.11 -14.67
CA LYS A 48 5.42 -7.67 -14.00
C LYS A 48 5.10 -9.15 -13.80
N GLU A 49 5.66 -10.01 -14.64
CA GLU A 49 6.09 -11.31 -14.11
C GLU A 49 6.86 -11.00 -12.84
N PHE A 50 6.53 -11.69 -11.75
CA PHE A 50 7.12 -11.47 -10.43
C PHE A 50 8.62 -11.21 -10.58
N ASP A 51 9.03 -9.95 -10.41
CA ASP A 51 10.43 -9.63 -10.29
C ASP A 51 10.79 -10.08 -8.86
N PRO A 52 11.67 -11.06 -8.67
CA PRO A 52 12.10 -11.49 -7.35
C PRO A 52 12.71 -10.34 -6.52
N ASN A 53 13.04 -9.21 -7.16
CA ASN A 53 13.55 -8.01 -6.55
C ASN A 53 12.48 -6.93 -6.27
N CYS A 54 11.22 -7.13 -6.68
CA CYS A 54 10.13 -6.28 -6.25
C CYS A 54 9.70 -6.74 -4.86
N SER A 55 10.00 -5.93 -3.85
CA SER A 55 9.70 -6.20 -2.46
C SER A 55 8.24 -6.65 -2.27
N ASN A 56 8.04 -7.88 -1.79
CA ASN A 56 6.72 -8.45 -1.48
C ASN A 56 6.13 -7.87 -0.18
N THR A 57 6.19 -6.55 -0.05
CA THR A 57 5.82 -5.80 1.14
C THR A 57 4.89 -4.66 0.79
N PHE A 58 3.82 -4.53 1.58
CA PHE A 58 2.98 -3.36 1.57
C PHE A 58 3.23 -2.59 2.87
N LEU A 59 3.71 -1.36 2.75
CA LEU A 59 4.17 -0.54 3.88
C LEU A 59 3.09 0.48 4.21
N ASP A 60 2.31 0.22 5.25
CA ASP A 60 1.30 1.15 5.74
C ASP A 60 1.79 1.72 7.07
N CYS A 61 2.73 2.66 6.97
CA CYS A 61 3.52 3.11 8.11
C CYS A 61 3.69 4.63 8.08
N GLN A 62 3.56 5.25 9.26
CA GLN A 62 3.78 6.67 9.51
C GLN A 62 5.14 6.93 10.18
N SER A 63 5.95 5.90 10.35
CA SER A 63 7.18 5.95 11.13
C SER A 63 8.32 5.19 10.49
N ASP A 64 9.24 5.94 9.90
CA ASP A 64 10.53 5.40 9.44
C ASP A 64 11.36 4.82 10.59
N ARG A 65 11.17 5.30 11.82
CA ARG A 65 11.79 4.71 13.02
C ARG A 65 11.27 3.30 13.31
N PHE A 66 9.98 3.05 13.09
CA PHE A 66 9.42 1.70 13.19
C PHE A 66 10.00 0.78 12.11
N LEU A 67 10.08 1.25 10.85
CA LEU A 67 10.70 0.47 9.77
C LEU A 67 12.16 0.16 10.08
N ALA A 68 12.92 1.15 10.56
CA ALA A 68 14.31 0.96 11.00
C ALA A 68 14.43 -0.08 12.11
N ALA A 69 13.59 0.00 13.15
CA ALA A 69 13.61 -0.95 14.25
C ALA A 69 13.19 -2.38 13.82
N LEU A 70 12.23 -2.48 12.90
CA LEU A 70 11.78 -3.76 12.36
C LEU A 70 12.87 -4.46 11.53
N PHE A 71 13.53 -3.71 10.64
CA PHE A 71 14.51 -4.24 9.69
C PHE A 71 15.96 -4.15 10.17
N ASP A 72 16.21 -3.63 11.38
CA ASP A 72 17.56 -3.51 11.95
C ASP A 72 18.24 -4.89 12.07
N PRO A 73 19.33 -5.16 11.33
CA PRO A 73 20.02 -6.45 11.41
C PRO A 73 20.77 -6.65 12.73
N GLY A 74 20.98 -5.60 13.53
CA GLY A 74 21.69 -5.62 14.81
C GLY A 74 20.88 -6.16 15.99
N THR A 75 19.55 -6.29 15.85
CA THR A 75 18.65 -6.77 16.90
C THR A 75 18.00 -8.11 16.53
N SER A 76 17.85 -9.00 17.52
CA SER A 76 17.27 -10.33 17.30
C SER A 76 15.76 -10.29 17.13
N PHE A 77 15.21 -11.29 16.44
CA PHE A 77 13.77 -11.46 16.27
C PHE A 77 13.03 -11.52 17.62
N ASP A 78 13.59 -12.24 18.59
CA ASP A 78 13.00 -12.35 19.94
C ASP A 78 12.93 -10.99 20.63
N PHE A 79 13.97 -10.17 20.51
CA PHE A 79 13.93 -8.81 21.04
C PHE A 79 12.85 -7.98 20.35
N LYS A 80 12.83 -7.99 19.00
CA LYS A 80 11.88 -7.17 18.24
C LYS A 80 10.43 -7.60 18.46
N SER A 81 10.16 -8.90 18.51
CA SER A 81 8.82 -9.44 18.75
C SER A 81 8.31 -9.20 20.17
N ASN A 82 9.21 -9.01 21.15
CA ASN A 82 8.85 -8.66 22.52
C ASN A 82 8.68 -7.14 22.72
N GLU A 83 9.59 -6.34 22.16
CA GLU A 83 9.71 -4.90 22.48
C GLU A 83 9.14 -3.97 21.40
N ILE A 84 9.24 -4.35 20.12
CA ILE A 84 9.00 -3.43 18.99
C ILE A 84 7.65 -3.72 18.33
N PHE A 85 7.37 -4.97 17.98
CA PHE A 85 6.21 -5.32 17.18
C PHE A 85 5.45 -6.53 17.71
N HIS A 86 4.20 -6.66 17.27
CA HIS A 86 3.44 -7.90 17.36
C HIS A 86 3.09 -8.35 15.94
N ILE A 87 2.94 -9.67 15.78
CA ILE A 87 2.54 -10.29 14.52
C ILE A 87 1.07 -10.67 14.66
N VAL A 88 0.25 -10.20 13.73
CA VAL A 88 -1.09 -10.73 13.50
C VAL A 88 -0.93 -11.85 12.48
N GLU A 89 -1.00 -13.09 12.95
CA GLU A 89 -0.83 -14.29 12.12
C GLU A 89 -2.06 -14.49 11.21
N PRO A 90 -1.93 -14.29 9.89
CA PRO A 90 -3.02 -14.55 8.96
C PRO A 90 -3.21 -16.06 8.83
N GLN A 91 -4.41 -16.57 9.09
CA GLN A 91 -4.74 -17.97 8.76
C GLN A 91 -4.94 -18.11 7.26
N TYR A 92 -3.85 -18.35 6.51
CA TYR A 92 -3.86 -18.69 5.08
C TYR A 92 -4.75 -17.78 4.22
N VAL A 93 -4.45 -16.48 4.19
CA VAL A 93 -5.24 -15.51 3.42
C VAL A 93 -4.54 -15.17 2.12
N GLU A 94 -5.19 -15.49 1.01
CA GLU A 94 -4.72 -15.15 -0.33
C GLU A 94 -5.30 -13.82 -0.82
N TYR A 95 -4.52 -13.10 -1.62
CA TYR A 95 -4.90 -11.88 -2.31
C TYR A 95 -4.54 -12.01 -3.78
N LYS A 96 -5.44 -11.63 -4.68
CA LYS A 96 -5.12 -11.47 -6.10
C LYS A 96 -4.75 -10.02 -6.37
N GLN A 97 -3.86 -9.81 -7.34
CA GLN A 97 -3.42 -8.46 -7.71
C GLN A 97 -4.07 -8.00 -9.01
N PHE A 98 -4.52 -6.75 -9.01
CA PHE A 98 -4.80 -5.96 -10.21
C PHE A 98 -3.78 -4.83 -10.29
N ALA A 99 -3.12 -4.64 -11.42
CA ALA A 99 -2.10 -3.59 -11.57
C ALA A 99 -2.16 -2.95 -12.96
N VAL A 100 -2.27 -1.62 -12.99
CA VAL A 100 -2.32 -0.83 -14.23
C VAL A 100 -1.45 0.42 -14.09
N LYS A 101 -0.98 0.94 -15.21
CA LYS A 101 -0.27 2.22 -15.31
C LYS A 101 -0.90 3.10 -16.39
N LEU A 102 -0.60 4.39 -16.34
CA LEU A 102 -0.97 5.32 -17.39
C LEU A 102 -0.09 5.08 -18.62
N LYS A 103 -0.74 5.12 -19.79
CA LYS A 103 -0.08 5.09 -21.10
C LYS A 103 -0.71 6.14 -21.99
N LEU A 104 0.10 6.78 -22.82
CA LEU A 104 -0.40 7.62 -23.90
C LEU A 104 -1.11 6.76 -24.95
N ARG A 105 -2.30 7.16 -25.41
CA ARG A 105 -2.98 6.44 -26.48
C ARG A 105 -2.16 6.50 -27.77
N ASP A 106 -2.29 5.49 -28.62
CA ASP A 106 -1.57 5.43 -29.91
C ASP A 106 -1.99 6.56 -30.86
N HIS A 107 -3.24 7.02 -30.71
CA HIS A 107 -3.82 8.12 -31.48
C HIS A 107 -4.52 9.09 -30.50
N PRO A 108 -3.77 9.94 -29.78
CA PRO A 108 -4.40 11.00 -28.98
C PRO A 108 -5.11 11.95 -29.96
N THR A 109 -6.35 12.34 -29.65
CA THR A 109 -7.07 13.32 -30.47
C THR A 109 -6.39 14.69 -30.41
N ASN A 110 -6.70 15.55 -31.40
CA ASN A 110 -6.07 16.87 -31.63
C ASN A 110 -6.34 17.92 -30.53
N THR A 111 -6.77 17.49 -29.34
CA THR A 111 -7.18 18.32 -28.22
C THR A 111 -5.98 18.99 -27.53
N LEU A 112 -4.81 18.35 -27.59
CA LEU A 112 -3.54 18.88 -27.09
C LEU A 112 -2.59 19.24 -28.23
N ASN A 113 -1.72 20.22 -27.99
CA ASN A 113 -0.65 20.54 -28.94
C ASN A 113 0.49 19.51 -28.88
N GLU A 114 1.34 19.49 -29.92
CA GLU A 114 2.42 18.51 -30.05
C GLU A 114 3.44 18.58 -28.91
N ASN A 115 3.70 19.78 -28.36
CA ASN A 115 4.64 19.95 -27.24
C ASN A 115 4.08 19.33 -25.96
N ASP A 116 2.79 19.52 -25.67
CA ASP A 116 2.14 18.92 -24.51
C ASP A 116 2.16 17.39 -24.59
N ILE A 117 1.88 16.83 -25.77
CA ILE A 117 1.94 15.38 -25.99
C ILE A 117 3.36 14.85 -25.79
N LYS A 118 4.35 15.61 -26.27
CA LYS A 118 5.77 15.27 -26.10
C LYS A 118 6.17 15.28 -24.62
N ASP A 119 5.83 16.32 -23.86
CA ASP A 119 6.15 16.43 -22.45
C ASP A 119 5.49 15.30 -21.63
N ILE A 120 4.22 14.98 -21.92
CA ILE A 120 3.52 13.84 -21.30
C ILE A 120 4.24 12.52 -21.62
N ARG A 121 4.62 12.31 -22.89
CA ARG A 121 5.31 11.10 -23.34
C ARG A 121 6.66 10.93 -22.65
N GLU A 122 7.50 11.97 -22.66
CA GLU A 122 8.82 11.96 -22.00
C GLU A 122 8.69 11.63 -20.52
N TYR A 123 7.70 12.22 -19.83
CA TYR A 123 7.42 11.92 -18.44
C TYR A 123 6.97 10.45 -18.24
N LEU A 124 6.03 9.93 -19.04
CA LEU A 124 5.59 8.53 -18.88
C LEU A 124 6.72 7.54 -19.20
N ASP A 125 7.54 7.81 -20.23
CA ASP A 125 8.65 6.96 -20.64
C ASP A 125 9.79 6.95 -19.59
N ALA A 126 10.10 8.09 -18.98
CA ALA A 126 11.12 8.19 -17.93
C ALA A 126 10.76 7.41 -16.67
N TYR A 127 9.47 7.23 -16.39
CA TYR A 127 8.99 6.63 -15.15
C TYR A 127 8.39 5.23 -15.34
N GLY A 128 8.18 4.75 -16.57
CA GLY A 128 7.94 3.34 -16.92
C GLY A 128 6.82 2.66 -16.12
N SER A 129 7.18 1.96 -15.03
CA SER A 129 6.26 1.25 -14.12
C SER A 129 6.02 1.93 -12.77
N LYS A 130 6.71 3.05 -12.50
CA LYS A 130 6.71 3.73 -11.20
C LYS A 130 5.34 4.37 -10.91
N HIS A 131 4.64 4.87 -11.92
CA HIS A 131 3.29 5.43 -11.79
C HIS A 131 2.18 4.37 -11.99
N GLY A 132 2.24 3.32 -11.17
CA GLY A 132 1.22 2.28 -11.15
C GLY A 132 0.10 2.55 -10.14
N PHE A 133 -1.09 2.06 -10.47
CA PHE A 133 -2.18 1.80 -9.54
C PHE A 133 -2.26 0.29 -9.33
N ILE A 134 -1.96 -0.15 -8.11
CA ILE A 134 -1.90 -1.56 -7.75
C ILE A 134 -2.94 -1.80 -6.66
N VAL A 135 -3.74 -2.85 -6.83
CA VAL A 135 -4.70 -3.31 -5.85
C VAL A 135 -4.41 -4.77 -5.52
N LEU A 136 -4.16 -5.06 -4.25
CA LEU A 136 -4.20 -6.42 -3.71
C LEU A 136 -5.56 -6.62 -3.06
N MET A 137 -6.36 -7.57 -3.52
CA MET A 137 -7.73 -7.77 -3.05
C MET A 137 -7.99 -9.23 -2.70
N ARG A 138 -8.87 -9.48 -1.74
CA ARG A 138 -9.30 -10.85 -1.42
C ARG A 138 -9.90 -11.56 -2.65
N PRO A 139 -9.87 -12.90 -2.72
CA PRO A 139 -10.18 -13.63 -3.95
C PRO A 139 -11.65 -13.49 -4.38
N ASP A 140 -12.55 -13.28 -3.41
CA ASP A 140 -13.99 -13.08 -3.55
C ASP A 140 -14.38 -11.71 -4.11
N LEU A 141 -13.42 -10.77 -4.21
CA LEU A 141 -13.64 -9.44 -4.76
C LEU A 141 -13.26 -9.36 -6.22
N ASN A 142 -13.78 -8.38 -6.95
CA ASN A 142 -13.30 -8.02 -8.28
C ASN A 142 -13.02 -6.52 -8.39
N ILE A 143 -12.38 -6.11 -9.48
CA ILE A 143 -11.98 -4.72 -9.67
C ILE A 143 -13.19 -3.78 -9.77
N LEU A 144 -14.34 -4.23 -10.27
CA LEU A 144 -15.56 -3.44 -10.28
C LEU A 144 -16.09 -3.15 -8.86
N GLN A 145 -16.02 -4.12 -7.94
CA GLN A 145 -16.40 -3.91 -6.54
C GLN A 145 -15.45 -2.92 -5.84
N VAL A 146 -14.14 -2.99 -6.14
CA VAL A 146 -13.17 -2.00 -5.66
C VAL A 146 -13.50 -0.62 -6.21
N LEU A 147 -13.76 -0.51 -7.51
CA LEU A 147 -14.12 0.75 -8.17
C LEU A 147 -15.42 1.36 -7.60
N ASN A 148 -16.43 0.53 -7.35
CA ASN A 148 -17.68 0.98 -6.72
C ASN A 148 -17.43 1.57 -5.33
N TYR A 149 -16.64 0.89 -4.50
CA TYR A 149 -16.25 1.41 -3.19
C TYR A 149 -15.54 2.78 -3.31
N LEU A 150 -14.61 2.91 -4.27
CA LEU A 150 -13.89 4.17 -4.49
C LEU A 150 -14.81 5.30 -4.96
N ASN A 151 -15.82 4.98 -5.76
CA ASN A 151 -16.81 5.96 -6.22
C ASN A 151 -17.77 6.40 -5.09
N GLU A 152 -18.15 5.49 -4.19
CA GLU A 152 -19.06 5.78 -3.07
C GLU A 152 -18.39 6.60 -1.99
N THR A 153 -17.13 6.30 -1.68
CA THR A 153 -16.45 6.90 -0.52
C THR A 153 -16.04 8.35 -0.71
N ASN A 154 -16.14 8.92 -1.93
CA ASN A 154 -15.77 10.30 -2.35
C ASN A 154 -14.32 10.73 -2.04
N THR A 155 -13.70 10.16 -1.01
CA THR A 155 -12.34 10.37 -0.51
C THR A 155 -11.89 9.09 0.19
N LEU A 156 -10.78 8.51 -0.25
CA LEU A 156 -10.07 7.51 0.56
C LEU A 156 -9.45 8.24 1.75
N LYS A 157 -9.74 7.74 2.96
CA LYS A 157 -8.97 8.13 4.14
C LYS A 157 -7.70 7.30 4.18
N SER A 158 -6.56 7.93 4.44
CA SER A 158 -5.35 7.17 4.75
C SER A 158 -5.40 6.61 6.18
N ASP A 159 -4.54 5.62 6.46
CA ASP A 159 -3.95 5.26 7.76
C ASP A 159 -3.99 6.38 8.81
N ARG A 160 -3.64 7.58 8.38
CA ARG A 160 -3.44 8.76 9.23
C ARG A 160 -4.73 9.52 9.54
N GLU A 161 -5.71 9.44 8.66
CA GLU A 161 -6.98 10.16 8.77
C GLU A 161 -8.08 9.36 9.46
N ILE A 162 -7.86 8.06 9.67
CA ILE A 162 -8.71 7.19 10.48
C ILE A 162 -8.55 7.54 11.97
N ASP A 163 -9.63 7.50 12.74
CA ASP A 163 -9.58 7.74 14.19
C ASP A 163 -8.91 6.57 14.95
N ASP A 164 -8.37 6.85 16.14
CA ASP A 164 -7.60 5.85 16.92
C ASP A 164 -8.42 4.62 17.31
N TYR A 165 -9.72 4.76 17.56
CA TYR A 165 -10.57 3.64 17.94
C TYR A 165 -10.72 2.67 16.76
N THR A 166 -11.09 3.21 15.59
CA THR A 166 -11.20 2.44 14.35
C THR A 166 -9.86 1.83 13.95
N SER A 167 -8.77 2.60 14.05
CA SER A 167 -7.44 2.11 13.68
C SER A 167 -6.97 0.96 14.59
N ARG A 168 -7.26 1.02 15.89
CA ARG A 168 -6.99 -0.08 16.84
C ARG A 168 -7.83 -1.33 16.55
N ILE A 169 -9.07 -1.19 16.10
CA ILE A 169 -9.87 -2.34 15.67
C ILE A 169 -9.27 -2.95 14.40
N ASN A 170 -8.89 -2.10 13.46
CA ASN A 170 -8.33 -2.52 12.18
C ASN A 170 -6.95 -3.15 12.32
N SER A 171 -6.18 -2.82 13.36
CA SER A 171 -4.87 -3.45 13.58
C SER A 171 -4.99 -4.97 13.70
N GLU A 172 -6.02 -5.51 14.35
CA GLU A 172 -6.20 -6.96 14.49
C GLU A 172 -6.94 -7.62 13.32
N ARG A 173 -7.46 -6.82 12.37
CA ARG A 173 -8.20 -7.32 11.19
C ARG A 173 -7.30 -7.42 9.97
N LEU A 174 -7.75 -8.21 8.98
CA LEU A 174 -7.12 -8.25 7.66
C LEU A 174 -7.93 -7.40 6.67
N PRO A 175 -7.26 -6.58 5.84
CA PRO A 175 -7.95 -5.70 4.90
C PRO A 175 -8.73 -6.48 3.85
N LYS A 176 -9.80 -5.88 3.34
CA LYS A 176 -10.59 -6.37 2.21
C LYS A 176 -9.82 -6.18 0.90
N PHE A 177 -9.19 -5.03 0.73
CA PHE A 177 -8.18 -4.78 -0.30
C PHE A 177 -7.21 -3.69 0.16
N LEU A 178 -6.03 -3.69 -0.46
CA LEU A 178 -4.94 -2.73 -0.24
C LEU A 178 -4.64 -2.05 -1.58
N ILE A 179 -4.45 -0.73 -1.58
CA ILE A 179 -4.15 0.07 -2.77
C ILE A 179 -2.77 0.69 -2.60
N ALA A 180 -1.87 0.45 -3.56
CA ALA A 180 -0.63 1.18 -3.69
C ALA A 180 -0.69 2.10 -4.91
N ILE A 181 -0.38 3.37 -4.70
CA ILE A 181 -0.30 4.40 -5.73
C ILE A 181 0.85 5.35 -5.41
N GLN A 182 1.80 5.50 -6.33
CA GLN A 182 3.01 6.28 -6.04
C GLN A 182 2.74 7.78 -5.87
N ALA A 183 1.68 8.30 -6.50
CA ALA A 183 1.29 9.70 -6.43
C ALA A 183 -0.23 9.79 -6.24
N THR A 184 -0.67 10.24 -5.06
CA THR A 184 -2.10 10.37 -4.72
C THR A 184 -2.87 11.27 -5.67
N GLN A 185 -2.18 12.24 -6.28
CA GLN A 185 -2.75 13.13 -7.28
C GLN A 185 -3.27 12.36 -8.50
N TYR A 186 -2.74 11.16 -8.78
CA TYR A 186 -3.22 10.28 -9.84
C TYR A 186 -4.41 9.40 -9.46
N LEU A 187 -4.81 9.33 -8.19
CA LEU A 187 -5.94 8.49 -7.78
C LEU A 187 -7.22 8.86 -8.54
N ARG A 188 -7.50 10.17 -8.68
CA ARG A 188 -8.63 10.66 -9.48
C ARG A 188 -8.53 10.20 -10.93
N ILE A 189 -7.35 10.32 -11.53
CA ILE A 189 -7.12 9.97 -12.93
C ILE A 189 -7.35 8.47 -13.16
N PHE A 190 -6.80 7.61 -12.29
CA PHE A 190 -7.05 6.17 -12.34
C PHE A 190 -8.52 5.84 -12.17
N CYS A 191 -9.20 6.41 -11.18
CA CYS A 191 -10.63 6.17 -10.98
C CYS A 191 -11.46 6.61 -12.19
N LYS A 192 -11.14 7.75 -12.80
CA LYS A 192 -11.83 8.23 -14.01
C LYS A 192 -11.65 7.30 -15.19
N LEU A 193 -10.42 6.89 -15.49
CA LEU A 193 -10.14 5.96 -16.58
C LEU A 193 -10.73 4.57 -16.30
N MET A 194 -10.65 4.05 -15.07
CA MET A 194 -11.26 2.76 -14.72
C MET A 194 -12.79 2.79 -14.86
N ASN A 195 -13.44 3.90 -14.47
CA ASN A 195 -14.88 4.09 -14.71
C ASN A 195 -15.21 4.10 -16.21
N PHE A 196 -14.44 4.84 -17.01
CA PHE A 196 -14.60 4.88 -18.46
C PHE A 196 -14.44 3.49 -19.10
N TYR A 197 -13.47 2.70 -18.65
CA TYR A 197 -13.18 1.36 -19.17
C TYR A 197 -13.94 0.23 -18.46
N SER A 198 -14.81 0.51 -17.49
CA SER A 198 -15.43 -0.47 -16.59
C SER A 198 -16.00 -1.70 -17.29
N ASN A 199 -16.76 -1.52 -18.37
CA ASN A 199 -17.34 -2.61 -19.18
C ASN A 199 -16.29 -3.55 -19.80
N SER A 200 -15.13 -3.01 -20.17
CA SER A 200 -14.01 -3.76 -20.73
C SER A 200 -13.00 -4.23 -19.68
N LEU A 201 -13.04 -3.64 -18.48
CA LEU A 201 -12.08 -3.89 -17.44
C LEU A 201 -12.26 -5.32 -16.95
N GLU A 202 -13.44 -5.70 -16.46
CA GLU A 202 -13.66 -7.04 -15.88
C GLU A 202 -13.41 -8.16 -16.91
N THR A 203 -13.81 -7.95 -18.16
CA THR A 203 -13.67 -8.95 -19.23
C THR A 203 -12.23 -9.16 -19.70
N ARG A 204 -11.34 -8.17 -19.50
CA ARG A 204 -9.93 -8.21 -19.92
C ARG A 204 -8.97 -8.10 -18.75
N THR A 205 -9.46 -8.19 -17.52
CA THR A 205 -8.62 -8.05 -16.35
C THR A 205 -7.72 -9.28 -16.23
N ASN A 206 -6.42 -9.02 -16.32
CA ASN A 206 -5.40 -10.02 -16.04
C ASN A 206 -5.01 -9.88 -14.57
N TYR A 207 -5.77 -10.57 -13.70
CA TYR A 207 -5.34 -10.74 -12.31
C TYR A 207 -4.07 -11.61 -12.29
N THR A 208 -3.09 -11.22 -11.48
CA THR A 208 -1.94 -12.11 -11.25
C THR A 208 -2.36 -13.29 -10.38
N SER A 209 -1.53 -14.35 -10.38
CA SER A 209 -1.72 -15.50 -9.47
C SER A 209 -1.89 -15.02 -8.02
N PRO A 210 -2.74 -15.69 -7.23
CA PRO A 210 -2.91 -15.36 -5.81
C PRO A 210 -1.57 -15.31 -5.07
N GLN A 211 -1.44 -14.30 -4.23
CA GLN A 211 -0.33 -14.07 -3.32
C GLN A 211 -0.82 -14.33 -1.90
N GLU A 212 -0.07 -15.07 -1.12
CA GLU A 212 -0.42 -15.36 0.26
C GLU A 212 0.11 -14.25 1.17
N LEU A 213 -0.75 -13.70 2.03
CA LEU A 213 -0.33 -12.83 3.13
C LEU A 213 0.26 -13.70 4.24
N VAL A 214 1.57 -13.61 4.44
CA VAL A 214 2.29 -14.43 5.43
C VAL A 214 2.39 -13.77 6.80
N ALA A 215 2.33 -12.44 6.84
CA ALA A 215 2.26 -11.71 8.10
C ALA A 215 1.73 -10.29 7.94
N LYS A 216 1.09 -9.83 9.00
CA LYS A 216 0.84 -8.43 9.28
C LYS A 216 1.60 -8.08 10.57
N VAL A 217 2.60 -7.21 10.47
CA VAL A 217 3.44 -6.78 11.59
C VAL A 217 3.06 -5.38 12.00
N ILE A 218 2.80 -5.17 13.29
CA ILE A 218 2.26 -3.92 13.81
C ILE A 218 3.09 -3.48 15.01
N GLN A 219 3.37 -2.19 15.12
CA GLN A 219 4.11 -1.65 16.27
C GLN A 219 3.35 -1.90 17.58
N ARG A 220 4.07 -2.35 18.62
CA ARG A 220 3.51 -2.54 19.97
C ARG A 220 3.20 -1.20 20.61
N GLN A 221 2.11 -1.14 21.38
CA GLN A 221 1.77 0.05 22.17
C GLN A 221 2.88 0.44 23.16
N LYS A 222 3.64 -0.54 23.66
CA LYS A 222 4.74 -0.35 24.62
C LYS A 222 6.09 -0.05 23.98
N SER A 223 6.22 -0.11 22.65
CA SER A 223 7.48 0.22 22.00
C SER A 223 7.78 1.71 22.26
N ASN A 224 8.96 2.04 22.76
CA ASN A 224 9.36 3.43 23.06
C ASN A 224 9.67 4.26 21.80
N ILE A 225 8.98 4.03 20.69
CA ILE A 225 9.12 4.81 19.47
C ILE A 225 8.22 6.05 19.61
N GLU A 226 8.85 7.17 19.93
CA GLU A 226 8.15 8.44 20.20
C GLU A 226 7.51 9.05 18.94
N GLY A 227 6.41 9.79 19.16
CA GLY A 227 5.79 10.65 18.15
C GLY A 227 4.87 9.93 17.17
N THR A 228 4.52 8.67 17.42
CA THR A 228 3.74 7.85 16.50
C THR A 228 2.56 7.18 17.20
N ILE A 229 1.57 6.78 16.42
CA ILE A 229 0.42 5.99 16.91
C ILE A 229 0.70 4.53 16.55
N PRO A 230 1.05 3.65 17.51
CA PRO A 230 1.65 2.35 17.19
C PRO A 230 0.80 1.47 16.27
N HIS A 231 -0.50 1.43 16.49
CA HIS A 231 -1.42 0.59 15.72
C HIS A 231 -1.66 1.09 14.28
N ARG A 232 -1.12 2.27 13.90
CA ARG A 232 -1.07 2.79 12.53
C ARG A 232 0.24 2.48 11.79
N ASN A 233 1.21 1.88 12.48
CA ASN A 233 2.48 1.47 11.88
C ASN A 233 2.42 -0.03 11.60
N CYS A 234 2.11 -0.36 10.35
CA CYS A 234 1.82 -1.70 9.91
C CYS A 234 2.62 -2.07 8.64
N VAL A 235 3.14 -3.29 8.60
CA VAL A 235 3.76 -3.86 7.40
C VAL A 235 3.11 -5.19 7.07
N TYR A 236 2.66 -5.32 5.83
CA TYR A 236 2.11 -6.56 5.31
C TYR A 236 3.17 -7.24 4.44
N PHE A 237 3.39 -8.52 4.70
CA PHE A 237 4.32 -9.36 3.96
C PHE A 237 3.55 -10.36 3.12
N PHE A 238 3.81 -10.38 1.82
CA PHE A 238 3.22 -11.31 0.88
C PHE A 238 4.28 -12.30 0.38
N THR A 239 3.83 -13.46 -0.07
CA THR A 239 4.65 -14.41 -0.83
C THR A 239 3.87 -14.89 -2.05
N SER A 240 4.55 -15.20 -3.15
CA SER A 240 3.90 -15.86 -4.27
C SER A 240 3.89 -17.37 -4.05
N ASN A 241 2.77 -18.00 -4.40
CA ASN A 241 2.66 -19.47 -4.42
C ASN A 241 3.41 -20.10 -5.62
N ILE A 242 4.21 -19.32 -6.36
CA ILE A 242 5.01 -19.82 -7.46
C ILE A 242 6.22 -20.51 -6.84
N GLU A 243 6.09 -21.82 -6.65
CA GLU A 243 7.19 -22.72 -6.30
C GLU A 243 8.37 -22.51 -7.27
N TYR A 244 9.30 -21.63 -6.91
CA TYR A 244 10.61 -21.64 -7.56
C TYR A 244 11.30 -22.93 -7.14
N LYS A 245 11.19 -23.95 -8.00
CA LYS A 245 12.13 -25.08 -8.07
C LYS A 245 13.50 -24.53 -8.48
N SER A 246 14.15 -23.78 -7.58
CA SER A 246 15.57 -23.50 -7.73
C SER A 246 16.34 -24.81 -7.55
N PHE A 247 17.47 -24.93 -8.23
CA PHE A 247 18.34 -26.12 -8.27
C PHE A 247 18.87 -26.56 -6.90
N PHE A 248 18.72 -25.72 -5.87
CA PHE A 248 18.91 -26.07 -4.47
C PHE A 248 17.55 -26.37 -3.83
N SER A 249 17.32 -27.65 -3.58
CA SER A 249 16.09 -28.21 -3.04
C SER A 249 15.64 -27.57 -1.72
N SER A 250 14.32 -27.41 -1.60
CA SER A 250 13.54 -27.67 -0.37
C SER A 250 13.60 -26.68 0.79
N THR A 251 13.62 -25.38 0.55
CA THR A 251 12.98 -24.47 1.50
C THR A 251 11.63 -24.08 0.92
N LYS A 252 10.58 -24.82 1.31
CA LYS A 252 9.29 -24.16 1.57
C LYS A 252 9.68 -22.89 2.30
N ILE A 253 9.43 -21.70 1.72
CA ILE A 253 9.53 -20.46 2.49
C ILE A 253 8.67 -20.75 3.71
N ARG A 254 9.32 -20.92 4.87
CA ARG A 254 8.58 -21.22 6.09
C ARG A 254 7.60 -20.05 6.21
N HIS A 255 6.31 -20.33 6.39
CA HIS A 255 5.25 -19.35 6.66
C HIS A 255 5.45 -18.68 8.03
N VAL A 256 6.70 -18.44 8.44
CA VAL A 256 7.13 -18.01 9.76
C VAL A 256 8.05 -16.83 9.54
N ILE A 257 7.62 -15.66 10.03
CA ILE A 257 8.49 -14.50 10.13
C ILE A 257 9.56 -14.82 11.17
N ASN A 258 10.83 -14.73 10.78
CA ASN A 258 11.98 -14.88 11.64
C ASN A 258 13.09 -13.91 11.20
N ASP A 259 14.25 -13.97 11.86
CA ASP A 259 15.37 -13.09 11.52
C ASP A 259 15.82 -13.22 10.05
N ASP A 260 15.87 -14.43 9.52
CA ASP A 260 16.31 -14.65 8.13
C ASP A 260 15.31 -14.08 7.13
N PHE A 261 14.01 -14.19 7.43
CA PHE A 261 12.95 -13.56 6.66
C PHE A 261 13.05 -12.03 6.70
N LEU A 262 13.21 -11.42 7.88
CA LEU A 262 13.30 -9.95 7.97
C LEU A 262 14.58 -9.42 7.29
N LYS A 263 15.69 -10.16 7.35
CA LYS A 263 16.94 -9.81 6.66
C LYS A 263 16.79 -9.78 5.14
N SER A 264 15.89 -10.56 4.53
CA SER A 264 15.66 -10.47 3.08
C SER A 264 15.04 -9.15 2.64
N TYR A 265 14.63 -8.31 3.59
CA TYR A 265 14.08 -6.97 3.36
C TYR A 265 15.01 -5.84 3.87
N SER A 266 16.29 -6.13 4.16
CA SER A 266 17.25 -5.13 4.64
C SER A 266 17.52 -3.99 3.65
N ASP A 267 17.16 -4.17 2.38
CA ASP A 267 17.33 -3.18 1.31
C ASP A 267 16.18 -2.16 1.23
N ILE A 268 15.18 -2.24 2.12
CA ILE A 268 14.16 -1.19 2.25
C ILE A 268 14.87 0.12 2.63
N LYS A 269 14.87 1.06 1.70
CA LYS A 269 15.49 2.38 1.89
C LYS A 269 14.69 3.17 2.92
N ILE A 270 15.28 3.40 4.08
CA ILE A 270 14.73 4.25 5.12
C ILE A 270 15.40 5.62 4.99
N ASP A 271 14.59 6.67 4.77
CA ASP A 271 15.08 8.04 4.67
C ASP A 271 14.91 8.75 6.01
N PHE A 272 15.93 8.66 6.86
CA PHE A 272 15.92 9.30 8.18
C PHE A 272 15.85 10.84 8.09
N ASP A 273 16.19 11.44 6.94
CA ASP A 273 16.17 12.88 6.75
C ASP A 273 14.79 13.39 6.30
N ASN A 274 13.92 12.51 5.76
CA ASN A 274 12.55 12.84 5.35
C ASN A 274 11.53 11.75 5.74
N PRO A 275 11.13 11.67 7.01
CA PRO A 275 10.30 10.59 7.57
C PRO A 275 8.84 10.55 7.07
N HIS A 276 8.47 11.37 6.09
CA HIS A 276 7.10 11.50 5.57
C HIS A 276 6.90 10.90 4.17
N PHE A 277 7.92 10.24 3.61
CA PHE A 277 7.90 9.87 2.19
C PHE A 277 6.78 8.88 1.79
N TYR A 278 6.22 8.12 2.75
CA TYR A 278 5.33 6.99 2.47
C TYR A 278 3.85 7.19 2.84
N ASP A 279 3.49 8.23 3.59
CA ASP A 279 2.17 8.42 4.25
C ASP A 279 0.98 8.39 3.27
N ASP A 280 1.22 8.72 2.01
CA ASP A 280 0.17 8.93 1.01
C ASP A 280 0.16 7.84 -0.07
N THR A 281 1.11 6.90 -0.07
CA THR A 281 1.27 5.96 -1.19
C THR A 281 0.50 4.66 -1.05
N TYR A 282 0.00 4.38 0.15
CA TYR A 282 -0.59 3.11 0.53
C TYR A 282 -1.92 3.37 1.26
N PHE A 283 -2.96 2.63 0.89
CA PHE A 283 -4.29 2.72 1.51
C PHE A 283 -4.77 1.32 1.86
N THR A 284 -5.25 1.12 3.08
CA THR A 284 -5.86 -0.14 3.48
C THR A 284 -7.35 0.03 3.77
N ILE A 285 -8.15 -0.86 3.17
CA ILE A 285 -9.60 -0.82 3.28
C ILE A 285 -10.06 -2.06 4.05
N TYR A 286 -10.79 -1.85 5.14
CA TYR A 286 -11.33 -2.90 6.00
C TYR A 286 -12.84 -3.02 5.86
N ASP A 287 -13.38 -4.17 6.25
CA ASP A 287 -14.82 -4.35 6.42
C ASP A 287 -15.27 -3.67 7.71
N MET A 288 -15.94 -2.53 7.56
CA MET A 288 -16.48 -1.74 8.68
C MET A 288 -17.88 -2.21 9.10
N GLU A 289 -18.55 -3.07 8.30
CA GLU A 289 -19.89 -3.59 8.62
C GLU A 289 -19.82 -4.60 9.78
N CYS A 290 -18.70 -5.30 9.93
CA CYS A 290 -18.43 -6.23 11.04
C CYS A 290 -17.99 -5.54 12.36
N GLY A 291 -18.15 -4.23 12.51
CA GLY A 291 -17.71 -3.47 13.70
C GLY A 291 -18.67 -3.50 14.90
N ASN A 292 -19.95 -3.84 14.70
CA ASN A 292 -20.98 -3.64 15.73
C ASN A 292 -21.53 -4.92 16.35
N GLU A 293 -21.25 -6.09 15.78
CA GLU A 293 -21.76 -7.36 16.29
C GLU A 293 -20.59 -8.25 16.72
N GLU A 294 -20.54 -8.51 18.03
CA GLU A 294 -19.67 -9.47 18.71
C GLU A 294 -18.16 -9.17 18.77
N ILE A 295 -17.80 -8.14 19.54
CA ILE A 295 -16.59 -8.28 20.37
C ILE A 295 -17.06 -8.64 21.77
N ASN A 296 -16.92 -9.92 22.12
CA ASN A 296 -16.87 -10.36 23.51
C ASN A 296 -15.66 -9.69 24.15
N VAL A 297 -15.84 -8.46 24.63
CA VAL A 297 -14.99 -7.86 25.64
C VAL A 297 -15.19 -8.73 26.88
N ARG A 298 -14.47 -9.85 26.97
CA ARG A 298 -14.28 -10.49 28.26
C ARG A 298 -13.60 -9.45 29.13
N ASN A 299 -14.41 -8.88 30.00
CA ASN A 299 -14.11 -7.94 31.05
C ASN A 299 -12.62 -7.90 31.42
N ASN A 300 -11.92 -6.85 30.97
CA ASN A 300 -10.81 -6.29 31.74
C ASN A 300 -11.41 -5.61 32.98
N GLN A 301 -11.97 -6.42 33.89
CA GLN A 301 -12.16 -6.03 35.27
C GLN A 301 -10.99 -6.62 36.06
N ARG A 302 -10.04 -5.73 36.39
CA ARG A 302 -9.06 -5.80 37.49
C ARG A 302 -8.53 -7.20 37.86
N LEU A 303 -7.27 -7.44 37.52
CA LEU A 303 -6.32 -8.01 38.49
C LEU A 303 -5.10 -7.10 38.56
N GLU A 304 -5.17 -6.13 39.47
CA GLU A 304 -4.00 -5.79 40.28
C GLU A 304 -3.72 -7.03 41.15
N SER A 305 -2.84 -7.91 40.71
CA SER A 305 -2.21 -8.89 41.59
C SER A 305 -0.71 -8.60 41.61
N ALA A 306 -0.21 -8.38 42.83
CA ALA A 306 1.16 -8.06 43.17
C ALA A 306 2.21 -8.90 42.41
N PRO A 307 3.43 -8.37 42.19
CA PRO A 307 4.50 -9.14 41.57
C PRO A 307 4.83 -10.38 42.41
N PRO A 308 5.23 -11.50 41.77
CA PRO A 308 5.53 -12.73 42.48
C PRO A 308 6.68 -12.53 43.46
N GLU A 309 6.47 -12.90 44.72
CA GLU A 309 7.54 -13.07 45.71
C GLU A 309 8.46 -14.22 45.24
N TYR A 310 9.74 -13.92 45.09
CA TYR A 310 10.76 -14.94 44.89
C TYR A 310 10.89 -15.76 46.18
N SER A 311 10.62 -17.06 46.11
CA SER A 311 11.01 -17.98 47.17
C SER A 311 12.49 -18.31 47.02
N GLU A 312 13.29 -17.90 48.01
CA GLU A 312 14.65 -18.38 48.25
C GLU A 312 14.65 -19.90 48.44
N TYR A 313 15.40 -20.61 47.59
CA TYR A 313 16.22 -21.78 47.92
C TYR A 313 17.32 -21.95 46.87
#